data_AF-A0A5M3MI17-F1
#
_entry.id   AF-A0A5M3MI17-F1
#
_cell.length_a   1.000
_cell.length_b   1.000
_cell.length_c   1.000
_cell.angle_alpha   90.00
_cell.angle_beta   90.00
_cell.angle_gamma   90.00
#
_symmetry.space_group_name_H-M   'P 1'
#
loop_
_entity.id
_entity.type
_entity.pdbx_description
1 polymer ?
#
loop_
_entity_poly.entity_id
_entity_poly.type
_entity_poly.pdbx_seq_one_letter_code
_entity_poly.pdbx_strand_id
1 'polypeptide(L)'
;MGDLAFIPDGLKVISATRPFGARTLHIHPRLSPFRDISFGPNAGQIIQRWSLHDKIRERCRHVDKLVLHDYLGEIVREQPLPLPLWSAWGYDGHHAEMQRVIYEYAVSLGIDVRFGHTVQEYYEDEAGRKAGVRVESKGEVTSMEADLVVAADGVKSKARKYILGYDDKPRSSGYAVYRAWFNGQEQGVDTDPLTDYLTKGEDAFFGWIGRDVQFLASSARKEISWVITLLRIRILSVSLFFPSPISFSPPLSLHLSIAISGTTRVLESYRC
;
A
#
# COMPACT_ATOMS: atom_id res chain seq x y z
N MET A 1 -12.01 25.74 3.39
CA MET A 1 -10.71 25.03 3.25
C MET A 1 -11.00 23.79 2.43
N GLY A 2 -10.42 23.67 1.23
CA GLY A 2 -10.65 22.51 0.38
C GLY A 2 -9.73 21.37 0.82
N ASP A 3 -10.29 20.36 1.48
CA ASP A 3 -9.53 19.19 1.89
C ASP A 3 -9.39 18.25 0.68
N LEU A 4 -8.21 18.25 0.07
CA LEU A 4 -7.82 17.23 -0.90
C LEU A 4 -7.65 15.91 -0.15
N ALA A 5 -8.61 15.00 -0.31
CA ALA A 5 -8.51 13.64 0.17
C ALA A 5 -7.43 12.88 -0.64
N PHE A 6 -6.22 12.83 -0.10
CA PHE A 6 -5.15 11.99 -0.64
C PHE A 6 -5.42 10.53 -0.25
N ILE A 7 -5.66 9.67 -1.24
CA ILE A 7 -5.75 8.22 -1.05
C ILE A 7 -4.41 7.60 -1.47
N PRO A 8 -3.66 6.97 -0.56
CA PRO A 8 -2.38 6.36 -0.88
C PRO A 8 -2.54 5.20 -1.86
N ASP A 9 -1.55 5.10 -2.77
CA ASP A 9 -1.36 4.11 -3.83
C ASP A 9 -2.47 3.99 -4.91
N GLY A 10 -2.19 4.65 -6.04
CA GLY A 10 -2.73 4.29 -7.36
C GLY A 10 -3.94 5.09 -7.82
N LEU A 11 -4.41 6.06 -7.06
CA LEU A 11 -5.55 6.90 -7.43
C LEU A 11 -5.10 8.09 -8.28
N LYS A 12 -5.53 8.17 -9.55
CA LYS A 12 -5.25 9.35 -10.39
C LYS A 12 -6.34 10.39 -10.13
N VAL A 13 -5.97 11.59 -9.69
CA VAL A 13 -6.95 12.63 -9.34
C VAL A 13 -7.01 13.67 -10.45
N ILE A 14 -8.19 13.90 -11.00
CA ILE A 14 -8.45 14.98 -11.95
C ILE A 14 -9.39 15.96 -11.24
N SER A 15 -8.96 17.20 -11.06
CA SER A 15 -9.74 18.21 -10.32
C SER A 15 -10.13 19.35 -11.26
N ALA A 16 -11.40 19.42 -11.67
CA ALA A 16 -11.91 20.58 -12.40
C ALA A 16 -12.50 21.61 -11.42
N THR A 17 -12.12 22.89 -11.54
CA THR A 17 -12.54 23.97 -10.63
C THR A 17 -12.96 25.25 -11.33
N ARG A 18 -14.20 25.68 -11.06
CA ARG A 18 -14.62 27.09 -10.94
C ARG A 18 -15.59 27.21 -9.74
N PRO A 19 -15.74 28.37 -9.06
CA PRO A 19 -14.90 28.80 -7.93
C PRO A 19 -15.41 28.39 -6.52
N PHE A 20 -16.52 27.67 -6.35
CA PHE A 20 -17.09 27.39 -5.01
C PHE A 20 -17.78 26.00 -4.88
N GLY A 21 -17.33 25.01 -5.64
CA GLY A 21 -17.90 23.65 -5.62
C GLY A 21 -17.13 22.73 -6.56
N ALA A 22 -15.97 22.24 -6.11
CA ALA A 22 -15.10 21.39 -6.93
C ALA A 22 -15.83 20.10 -7.31
N ARG A 23 -15.92 19.81 -8.62
CA ARG A 23 -16.24 18.46 -9.11
C ARG A 23 -14.92 17.73 -9.25
N THR A 24 -14.56 16.99 -8.21
CA THR A 24 -13.37 16.15 -8.23
C THR A 24 -13.72 14.83 -8.91
N LEU A 25 -12.96 14.50 -9.95
CA LEU A 25 -13.07 13.26 -10.70
C LEU A 25 -11.85 12.40 -10.40
N HIS A 26 -12.05 11.25 -9.79
CA HIS A 26 -10.96 10.29 -9.55
C HIS A 26 -11.01 9.17 -10.57
N ILE A 27 -9.88 8.90 -11.22
CA ILE A 27 -9.71 7.81 -12.17
C ILE A 27 -8.85 6.73 -11.54
N HIS A 28 -9.37 5.52 -11.51
CA HIS A 28 -8.66 4.37 -10.95
C HIS A 28 -8.83 3.14 -11.85
N PRO A 29 -7.77 2.35 -12.08
CA PRO A 29 -7.94 1.11 -12.82
C PRO A 29 -8.83 0.14 -12.04
N ARG A 30 -8.47 -0.22 -10.79
CA ARG A 30 -9.19 -1.13 -9.88
C ARG A 30 -8.65 -1.01 -8.46
N LEU A 31 -9.47 -1.24 -7.44
CA LEU A 31 -8.98 -1.44 -6.07
C LEU A 31 -8.06 -2.68 -6.02
N SER A 32 -6.88 -2.56 -5.40
CA SER A 32 -5.91 -3.66 -5.35
C SER A 32 -6.21 -4.53 -4.13
N PRO A 33 -6.47 -5.86 -4.28
CA PRO A 33 -7.03 -6.64 -3.19
C PRO A 33 -6.00 -7.19 -2.18
N PHE A 34 -4.69 -7.01 -2.36
CA PHE A 34 -3.72 -7.95 -1.76
C PHE A 34 -2.48 -7.29 -1.18
N ARG A 35 -2.60 -6.48 -0.13
CA ARG A 35 -1.45 -6.04 0.68
C ARG A 35 -1.90 -5.67 2.09
N ASP A 36 -0.98 -5.80 3.03
CA ASP A 36 -0.99 -4.95 4.22
C ASP A 36 -0.30 -3.62 3.95
N ILE A 37 -0.75 -2.59 4.66
CA ILE A 37 -0.15 -1.25 4.68
C ILE A 37 -0.19 -0.70 6.10
N SER A 38 0.76 0.19 6.37
CA SER A 38 0.92 0.90 7.63
C SER A 38 0.84 2.40 7.40
N PHE A 39 -0.08 3.06 8.09
CA PHE A 39 -0.10 4.51 8.24
C PHE A 39 0.54 4.88 9.57
N GLY A 40 1.67 5.58 9.50
CA GLY A 40 2.28 6.15 10.69
C GLY A 40 1.40 7.25 11.33
N PRO A 41 1.71 7.66 12.57
CA PRO A 41 0.95 8.70 13.28
C PRO A 41 0.79 10.01 12.49
N ASN A 42 1.78 10.37 11.66
CA ASN A 42 1.71 11.53 10.78
C ASN A 42 0.53 11.47 9.78
N ALA A 43 0.32 10.32 9.14
CA ALA A 43 -0.84 10.12 8.27
C ALA A 43 -2.12 9.97 9.10
N GLY A 44 -2.01 9.41 10.31
CA GLY A 44 -3.16 9.22 11.16
C GLY A 44 -3.82 10.49 11.66
N GLN A 45 -3.06 11.58 11.83
CA GLN A 45 -3.65 12.90 12.11
C GLN A 45 -4.64 13.33 11.03
N ILE A 46 -4.35 13.04 9.76
CA ILE A 46 -5.22 13.38 8.63
C ILE A 46 -6.50 12.53 8.68
N ILE A 47 -6.36 11.22 8.93
CA ILE A 47 -7.48 10.29 9.10
C ILE A 47 -8.41 10.74 10.24
N GLN A 48 -7.83 11.19 11.37
CA GLN A 48 -8.60 11.70 12.51
C GLN A 48 -9.35 12.99 12.14
N ARG A 49 -8.75 13.91 11.39
CA ARG A 49 -9.41 15.15 10.92
C ARG A 49 -10.62 14.87 10.03
N TRP A 50 -10.57 13.82 9.22
CA TRP A 50 -11.72 13.37 8.42
C TRP A 50 -12.77 12.59 9.22
N SER A 51 -12.61 12.46 10.54
CA SER A 51 -13.51 11.69 11.41
C SER A 51 -13.63 10.22 10.99
N LEU A 52 -12.56 9.65 10.43
CA LEU A 52 -12.51 8.26 9.97
C LEU A 52 -11.82 7.31 10.96
N HIS A 53 -11.38 7.82 12.11
CA HIS A 53 -10.63 7.06 13.12
C HIS A 53 -11.28 5.71 13.44
N ASP A 54 -12.53 5.73 13.93
CA ASP A 54 -13.22 4.52 14.38
C ASP A 54 -13.42 3.52 13.25
N LYS A 55 -13.80 4.00 12.05
CA LYS A 55 -14.04 3.16 10.87
C LYS A 55 -12.78 2.46 10.38
N ILE A 56 -11.65 3.16 10.36
CA ILE A 56 -10.36 2.57 9.94
C ILE A 56 -9.82 1.67 11.05
N ARG A 57 -9.81 2.14 12.30
CA ARG A 57 -9.29 1.40 13.45
C ARG A 57 -10.00 0.07 13.62
N GLU A 58 -11.31 0.01 13.43
CA GLU A 58 -12.07 -1.25 13.47
C GLU A 58 -11.45 -2.32 12.56
N ARG A 59 -10.97 -1.95 11.37
CA ARG A 59 -10.39 -2.85 10.36
C ARG A 59 -8.88 -3.07 10.53
N CYS A 60 -8.26 -2.39 11.48
CA CYS A 60 -6.83 -2.50 11.74
C CYS A 60 -6.52 -3.64 12.70
N ARG A 61 -5.26 -4.04 12.63
CA ARG A 61 -4.58 -4.85 13.62
C ARG A 61 -4.28 -4.03 14.88
N HIS A 62 -4.39 -4.66 16.04
CA HIS A 62 -4.13 -4.04 17.33
C HIS A 62 -3.05 -4.81 18.08
N VAL A 63 -1.80 -4.35 17.97
CA VAL A 63 -0.67 -4.91 18.73
C VAL A 63 -0.02 -3.85 19.59
N ASP A 64 0.45 -4.24 20.77
CA ASP A 64 1.16 -3.38 21.71
C ASP A 64 2.69 -3.53 21.61
N LYS A 65 3.17 -4.58 20.94
CA LYS A 65 4.60 -4.86 20.74
C LYS A 65 4.89 -5.63 19.46
N LEU A 66 6.14 -5.53 19.01
CA LEU A 66 6.78 -6.40 18.03
C LEU A 66 7.78 -7.28 18.79
N VAL A 67 7.62 -8.61 18.69
CA VAL A 67 8.57 -9.56 19.29
C VAL A 67 9.56 -10.01 18.21
N LEU A 68 10.83 -9.66 18.40
CA LEU A 68 11.92 -9.97 17.49
C LEU A 68 12.70 -11.16 17.98
N HIS A 69 12.89 -12.11 17.07
CA HIS A 69 13.70 -13.29 17.24
C HIS A 69 14.95 -13.21 16.37
N ASP A 70 15.98 -13.95 16.75
CA ASP A 70 17.06 -14.30 15.84
C ASP A 70 16.67 -15.45 14.89
N TYR A 71 17.62 -15.91 14.09
CA TYR A 71 17.41 -17.01 13.13
C TYR A 71 17.31 -18.39 13.78
N LEU A 72 17.65 -18.54 15.07
CA LEU A 72 17.48 -19.77 15.84
C LEU A 72 16.10 -19.82 16.52
N GLY A 73 15.39 -18.69 16.54
CA GLY A 73 14.08 -18.56 17.17
C GLY A 73 14.15 -18.01 18.60
N GLU A 74 15.33 -17.61 19.08
CA GLU A 74 15.48 -17.03 20.42
C GLU A 74 15.01 -15.57 20.41
N ILE A 75 14.33 -15.16 21.47
CA ILE A 75 13.86 -13.77 21.60
C ILE A 75 15.05 -12.85 21.82
N VAL A 76 15.27 -11.94 20.87
CA VAL A 76 16.31 -10.90 20.95
C VAL A 76 15.74 -9.66 21.63
N ARG A 77 14.51 -9.28 21.29
CA ARG A 77 13.91 -8.02 21.75
C ARG A 77 12.40 -8.04 21.67
N GLU A 78 11.75 -7.60 22.74
CA GLU A 78 10.39 -7.09 22.65
C GLU A 78 10.43 -5.57 22.47
N GLN A 79 9.89 -5.08 21.35
CA GLN A 79 9.83 -3.66 21.03
C GLN A 79 8.39 -3.17 21.25
N PRO A 80 8.14 -2.31 22.25
CA PRO A 80 6.85 -1.69 22.44
C PRO A 80 6.45 -0.85 21.22
N LEU A 81 5.17 -0.89 20.87
CA LEU A 81 4.52 -0.11 19.81
C LEU A 81 3.42 0.77 20.43
N PRO A 82 3.78 1.73 21.30
CA PRO A 82 2.79 2.55 21.98
C PRO A 82 2.02 3.39 20.97
N LEU A 83 0.69 3.36 21.07
CA LEU A 83 -0.22 4.26 20.36
C LEU A 83 -1.27 4.79 21.34
N PRO A 84 -1.66 6.06 21.24
CA PRO A 84 -1.21 7.05 20.25
C PRO A 84 0.18 7.64 20.56
N LEU A 85 0.89 8.10 19.53
CA LEU A 85 2.14 8.87 19.64
C LEU A 85 1.85 10.33 19.30
N TRP A 86 2.19 11.25 20.20
CA TRP A 86 1.92 12.69 20.05
C TRP A 86 0.45 12.99 19.66
N SER A 87 -0.48 12.34 20.36
CA SER A 87 -1.94 12.42 20.13
C SER A 87 -2.41 11.91 18.77
N ALA A 88 -1.55 11.23 18.03
CA ALA A 88 -1.85 10.69 16.71
C ALA A 88 -1.77 9.16 16.68
N TRP A 89 -2.70 8.55 15.97
CA TRP A 89 -2.79 7.10 15.86
C TRP A 89 -2.06 6.58 14.62
N GLY A 90 -1.39 5.44 14.76
CA GLY A 90 -1.03 4.61 13.62
C GLY A 90 -2.17 3.68 13.23
N TYR A 91 -2.21 3.26 11.97
CA TYR A 91 -3.20 2.32 11.45
C TYR A 91 -2.49 1.27 10.60
N ASP A 92 -2.52 0.02 11.05
CA ASP A 92 -1.93 -1.11 10.35
C ASP A 92 -3.02 -2.10 9.99
N GLY A 93 -3.09 -2.55 8.73
CA GLY A 93 -4.06 -3.56 8.37
C GLY A 93 -4.15 -3.81 6.87
N HIS A 94 -5.24 -4.45 6.48
CA HIS A 94 -5.46 -4.81 5.09
C HIS A 94 -5.73 -3.57 4.23
N HIS A 95 -4.87 -3.35 3.23
CA HIS A 95 -4.90 -2.18 2.35
C HIS A 95 -6.26 -2.02 1.67
N ALA A 96 -6.86 -3.10 1.19
CA ALA A 96 -8.14 -3.03 0.48
C ALA A 96 -9.28 -2.56 1.42
N GLU A 97 -9.27 -3.00 2.68
CA GLU A 97 -10.30 -2.61 3.66
C GLU A 97 -10.16 -1.15 4.05
N MET A 98 -8.93 -0.67 4.26
CA MET A 98 -8.69 0.76 4.55
C MET A 98 -9.00 1.63 3.33
N GLN A 99 -8.59 1.22 2.13
CA GLN A 99 -8.89 1.93 0.90
C GLN A 99 -10.40 2.01 0.65
N ARG A 100 -11.15 0.95 1.00
CA ARG A 100 -12.61 0.93 0.92
C ARG A 100 -13.24 1.99 1.82
N VAL A 101 -12.80 2.14 3.07
CA VAL A 101 -13.30 3.19 3.98
C VAL A 101 -13.07 4.59 3.41
N ILE A 102 -11.87 4.84 2.86
CA ILE A 102 -11.54 6.14 2.27
C ILE A 102 -12.34 6.38 0.98
N TYR A 103 -12.55 5.34 0.17
CA TYR A 103 -13.40 5.41 -1.03
C TYR A 103 -14.86 5.72 -0.68
N GLU A 104 -15.46 4.99 0.27
CA GLU A 104 -16.84 5.22 0.73
C GLU A 104 -17.00 6.65 1.28
N TYR A 105 -15.98 7.15 2.00
CA TYR A 105 -15.94 8.54 2.45
C TYR A 105 -15.92 9.53 1.28
N ALA A 106 -15.05 9.32 0.29
CA ALA A 106 -14.97 10.18 -0.90
C ALA A 106 -16.32 10.24 -1.65
N VAL A 107 -16.98 9.09 -1.85
CA VAL A 107 -18.31 9.03 -2.47
C VAL A 107 -19.35 9.77 -1.63
N SER A 108 -19.30 9.66 -0.30
CA SER A 108 -20.21 10.39 0.59
C SER A 108 -20.08 11.91 0.52
N LEU A 109 -18.91 12.42 0.08
CA LEU A 109 -18.66 13.84 -0.18
C LEU A 109 -19.12 14.28 -1.58
N GLY A 110 -19.67 13.37 -2.39
CA GLY A 110 -20.12 13.64 -3.76
C GLY A 110 -19.01 13.65 -4.81
N ILE A 111 -17.83 13.08 -4.50
CA ILE A 111 -16.72 12.95 -5.44
C ILE A 111 -17.09 11.91 -6.53
N ASP A 112 -16.92 12.26 -7.80
CA ASP A 112 -17.14 11.35 -8.93
C ASP A 112 -15.92 10.42 -9.05
N VAL A 113 -16.09 9.12 -8.81
CA VAL A 113 -15.02 8.13 -8.92
C VAL A 113 -15.32 7.18 -10.07
N ARG A 114 -14.45 7.16 -11.07
CA ARG A 114 -14.58 6.33 -12.27
C ARG A 114 -13.51 5.24 -12.33
N PHE A 115 -13.98 4.01 -12.20
CA PHE A 115 -13.15 2.82 -12.38
C PHE A 115 -13.05 2.41 -13.86
N GLY A 116 -12.07 1.57 -14.21
CA GLY A 116 -11.94 1.05 -15.58
C GLY A 116 -11.52 2.11 -16.61
N HIS A 117 -10.86 3.16 -16.13
CA HIS A 117 -10.35 4.26 -16.93
C HIS A 117 -8.83 4.31 -16.75
N THR A 118 -8.08 4.16 -17.85
CA THR A 118 -6.62 4.13 -17.84
C THR A 118 -6.08 5.39 -18.50
N VAL A 119 -5.47 6.29 -17.71
CA VAL A 119 -4.77 7.45 -18.28
C VAL A 119 -3.59 6.99 -19.15
N GLN A 120 -3.63 7.37 -20.42
CA GLN A 120 -2.63 7.06 -21.43
C GLN A 120 -1.59 8.17 -21.57
N GLU A 121 -2.01 9.42 -21.51
CA GLU A 121 -1.19 10.61 -21.75
C GLU A 121 -1.69 11.77 -20.88
N TYR A 122 -0.77 12.67 -20.50
CA TYR A 122 -1.05 13.95 -19.84
C TYR A 122 -0.70 15.07 -20.82
N TYR A 123 -1.45 16.16 -20.80
CA TYR A 123 -1.16 17.33 -21.62
C TYR A 123 -1.61 18.64 -20.94
N GLU A 124 -1.03 19.74 -21.38
CA GLU A 124 -1.39 21.10 -21.00
C GLU A 124 -1.70 21.90 -22.28
N ASP A 125 -2.81 22.64 -22.26
CA ASP A 125 -3.21 23.59 -23.29
C ASP A 125 -3.09 25.00 -22.72
N GLU A 126 -1.97 25.66 -23.03
CA GLU A 126 -1.71 27.03 -22.60
C GLU A 126 -2.71 28.03 -23.20
N ALA A 127 -3.14 27.81 -24.45
CA ALA A 127 -4.06 28.71 -25.14
C ALA A 127 -5.47 28.63 -24.55
N GLY A 128 -5.95 27.41 -24.29
CA GLY A 128 -7.22 27.13 -23.61
C GLY A 128 -7.18 27.34 -22.09
N ARG A 129 -5.99 27.48 -21.50
CA ARG A 129 -5.75 27.52 -20.05
C ARG A 129 -6.33 26.31 -19.34
N LYS A 130 -6.08 25.12 -19.89
CA LYS A 130 -6.56 23.83 -19.39
C LYS A 130 -5.43 22.83 -19.27
N ALA A 131 -5.58 21.89 -18.35
CA ALA A 131 -4.79 20.67 -18.29
C ALA A 131 -5.70 19.49 -18.60
N GLY A 132 -5.16 18.41 -19.13
CA GLY A 132 -5.97 17.28 -19.51
C GLY A 132 -5.22 15.96 -19.54
N VAL A 133 -6.02 14.91 -19.73
CA VAL A 133 -5.53 13.55 -19.89
C VAL A 133 -6.26 12.87 -21.03
N ARG A 134 -5.54 12.01 -21.77
CA ARG A 134 -6.18 11.01 -22.63
C ARG A 134 -6.43 9.77 -21.82
N VAL A 135 -7.66 9.28 -21.83
CA VAL A 135 -8.12 8.16 -21.02
C VAL A 135 -8.68 7.08 -21.91
N GLU A 136 -8.18 5.86 -21.75
CA GLU A 136 -8.75 4.69 -22.37
C GLU A 136 -9.81 4.06 -21.45
N SER A 137 -11.00 3.83 -21.98
CA SER A 137 -12.05 3.05 -21.32
C SER A 137 -12.86 2.29 -22.37
N LYS A 138 -13.18 1.01 -22.09
CA LYS A 138 -13.94 0.13 -23.01
C LYS A 138 -13.37 0.05 -24.45
N GLY A 139 -12.05 0.22 -24.60
CA GLY A 139 -11.37 0.20 -25.90
C GLY A 139 -11.39 1.53 -26.67
N GLU A 140 -12.01 2.58 -26.11
CA GLU A 140 -12.05 3.91 -26.70
C GLU A 140 -11.15 4.88 -25.92
N VAL A 141 -10.47 5.77 -26.64
CA VAL A 141 -9.64 6.83 -26.05
C VAL A 141 -10.38 8.15 -26.13
N THR A 142 -10.64 8.76 -24.98
CA THR A 142 -11.31 10.07 -24.86
C THR A 142 -10.41 11.07 -24.14
N SER A 143 -10.54 12.36 -24.48
CA SER A 143 -9.86 13.43 -23.77
C SER A 143 -10.72 13.94 -22.62
N MET A 144 -10.10 14.20 -21.48
CA MET A 144 -10.75 14.81 -20.33
C MET A 144 -9.94 16.02 -19.88
N GLU A 145 -10.61 17.16 -19.74
CA GLU A 145 -9.98 18.44 -19.42
C GLU A 145 -10.45 18.98 -18.07
N ALA A 146 -9.54 19.68 -17.41
CA ALA A 146 -9.73 20.28 -16.11
C ALA A 146 -8.89 21.55 -15.98
N ASP A 147 -9.16 22.34 -14.94
CA ASP A 147 -8.30 23.48 -14.59
C ASP A 147 -7.00 23.01 -13.92
N LEU A 148 -7.01 21.82 -13.30
CA LEU A 148 -5.85 21.19 -12.68
C LEU A 148 -5.89 19.66 -12.81
N VAL A 149 -4.75 19.05 -13.11
CA VAL A 149 -4.58 17.60 -13.04
C VAL A 149 -3.60 17.27 -11.91
N VAL A 150 -4.01 16.41 -10.98
CA VAL A 150 -3.18 15.95 -9.86
C VAL A 150 -2.79 14.49 -10.08
N ALA A 151 -1.59 14.28 -10.62
CA ALA A 151 -1.10 12.94 -10.90
C ALA A 151 -0.61 12.22 -9.63
N ALA A 152 -1.35 11.19 -9.23
CA ALA A 152 -0.97 10.25 -8.15
C ALA A 152 -0.97 8.79 -8.68
N ASP A 153 -0.34 8.58 -9.84
CA ASP A 153 -0.30 7.31 -10.59
C ASP A 153 0.83 6.34 -10.20
N GLY A 154 1.43 6.53 -9.03
CA GLY A 154 2.33 5.57 -8.38
C GLY A 154 3.71 5.40 -9.02
N VAL A 155 4.38 4.29 -8.70
CA VAL A 155 5.80 4.07 -9.06
C VAL A 155 6.04 4.02 -10.58
N LYS A 156 5.07 3.56 -11.37
CA LYS A 156 5.12 3.53 -12.86
C LYS A 156 4.44 4.76 -13.48
N SER A 157 4.52 5.91 -12.81
CA SER A 157 3.91 7.17 -13.23
C SER A 157 4.26 7.56 -14.66
N LYS A 158 3.23 7.81 -15.47
CA LYS A 158 3.40 8.41 -16.80
C LYS A 158 3.52 9.93 -16.69
N ALA A 159 2.90 10.54 -15.66
CA ALA A 159 3.02 11.97 -15.40
C ALA A 159 4.45 12.38 -15.05
N ARG A 160 5.17 11.57 -14.25
CA ARG A 160 6.57 11.83 -13.92
C ARG A 160 7.43 11.90 -15.18
N LYS A 161 7.23 10.99 -16.14
CA LYS A 161 7.92 11.04 -17.43
C LYS A 161 7.55 12.29 -18.24
N TYR A 162 6.27 12.67 -18.27
CA TYR A 162 5.80 13.87 -18.95
C TYR A 162 6.48 15.14 -18.40
N ILE A 163 6.52 15.29 -17.07
CA ILE A 163 7.10 16.46 -16.40
C ILE A 163 8.62 16.50 -16.53
N LEU A 164 9.30 15.37 -16.34
CA LEU A 164 10.77 15.32 -16.37
C LEU A 164 11.35 15.32 -17.79
N GLY A 165 10.56 14.92 -18.79
CA GLY A 165 11.04 14.72 -20.17
C GLY A 165 11.88 13.46 -20.39
N TYR A 166 12.15 12.66 -19.35
CA TYR A 166 12.89 11.41 -19.43
C TYR A 166 12.31 10.32 -18.51
N ASP A 167 12.71 9.07 -18.75
CA ASP A 167 12.30 7.93 -17.94
C ASP A 167 13.22 7.74 -16.73
N ASP A 168 12.77 8.20 -15.56
CA ASP A 168 13.46 8.00 -14.29
C ASP A 168 13.19 6.60 -13.73
N LYS A 169 14.04 5.65 -14.14
CA LYS A 169 13.91 4.23 -13.78
C LYS A 169 14.36 4.00 -12.34
N PRO A 170 13.57 3.26 -11.53
CA PRO A 170 13.96 2.94 -10.16
C PRO A 170 15.25 2.13 -10.14
N ARG A 171 16.14 2.49 -9.21
CA ARG A 171 17.34 1.70 -8.91
C ARG A 171 16.99 0.56 -7.96
N SER A 172 17.42 -0.64 -8.30
CA SER A 172 17.23 -1.79 -7.41
C SER A 172 18.07 -1.65 -6.14
N SER A 173 17.50 -2.02 -5.00
CA SER A 173 18.20 -2.15 -3.73
C SER A 173 19.03 -3.44 -3.62
N GLY A 174 18.84 -4.40 -4.54
CA GLY A 174 19.43 -5.74 -4.43
C GLY A 174 18.62 -6.70 -3.56
N TYR A 175 17.50 -6.26 -2.99
CA TYR A 175 16.60 -7.07 -2.17
C TYR A 175 15.31 -7.38 -2.93
N ALA A 176 14.75 -8.56 -2.65
CA ALA A 176 13.41 -8.94 -3.07
C ALA A 176 12.55 -9.22 -1.83
N VAL A 177 11.30 -8.80 -1.90
CA VAL A 177 10.32 -9.03 -0.83
C VAL A 177 9.29 -10.01 -1.35
N TYR A 178 9.16 -11.17 -0.71
CA TYR A 178 8.01 -12.04 -0.89
C TYR A 178 7.01 -11.78 0.23
N ARG A 179 5.74 -11.88 -0.09
CA ARG A 179 4.69 -11.65 0.89
C ARG A 179 3.41 -12.37 0.48
N ALA A 180 2.63 -12.73 1.49
CA ALA A 180 1.32 -13.31 1.30
C ALA A 180 0.38 -12.85 2.40
N TRP A 181 -0.90 -13.07 2.13
CA TRP A 181 -1.99 -12.88 3.07
C TRP A 181 -2.98 -14.03 2.84
N PHE A 182 -3.55 -14.56 3.93
CA PHE A 182 -4.52 -15.65 3.88
C PHE A 182 -5.30 -15.77 5.20
N ASN A 183 -6.41 -16.49 5.17
CA ASN A 183 -7.16 -16.87 6.38
C ASN A 183 -6.41 -17.98 7.13
N GLY A 184 -5.93 -17.70 8.34
CA GLY A 184 -5.16 -18.63 9.15
C GLY A 184 -5.92 -19.90 9.50
N GLN A 185 -7.22 -19.81 9.78
CA GLN A 185 -8.05 -20.97 10.15
C GLN A 185 -8.27 -21.93 8.98
N GLU A 186 -8.54 -21.39 7.79
CA GLU A 186 -8.70 -22.20 6.57
C GLU A 186 -7.40 -22.92 6.18
N GLN A 187 -6.25 -22.37 6.56
CA GLN A 187 -4.94 -22.96 6.32
C GLN A 187 -4.43 -23.81 7.49
N GLY A 188 -5.22 -24.01 8.55
CA GLY A 188 -4.87 -24.83 9.71
C GLY A 188 -3.82 -24.23 10.65
N VAL A 189 -3.51 -22.93 10.52
CA VAL A 189 -2.52 -22.24 11.37
C VAL A 189 -2.90 -22.29 12.85
N ASP A 190 -4.20 -22.25 13.16
CA ASP A 190 -4.75 -22.30 14.51
C ASP A 190 -4.73 -23.70 15.13
N THR A 191 -4.55 -24.73 14.32
CA THR A 191 -4.52 -26.14 14.75
C THR A 191 -3.11 -26.71 14.88
N ASP A 192 -2.11 -26.12 14.22
CA ASP A 192 -0.72 -26.56 14.27
C ASP A 192 -0.02 -25.95 15.51
N PRO A 193 0.48 -26.78 16.46
CA PRO A 193 1.22 -26.31 17.64
C PRO A 193 2.45 -25.44 17.34
N LEU A 194 2.99 -25.50 16.12
CA LEU A 194 4.13 -24.70 15.69
C LEU A 194 3.74 -23.29 15.21
N THR A 195 2.46 -23.02 14.96
CA THR A 195 2.01 -21.74 14.39
C THR A 195 0.80 -21.15 15.09
N ASP A 196 0.16 -21.90 15.98
CA ASP A 196 -1.08 -21.53 16.65
C ASP A 196 -0.98 -20.21 17.42
N TYR A 197 0.19 -19.88 17.97
CA TYR A 197 0.48 -18.62 18.65
C TYR A 197 0.29 -17.38 17.76
N LEU A 198 0.28 -17.53 16.43
CA LEU A 198 -0.04 -16.43 15.51
C LEU A 198 -1.54 -16.10 15.49
N THR A 199 -2.39 -17.04 15.90
CA THR A 199 -3.86 -16.91 15.79
C THR A 199 -4.58 -17.06 17.13
N LYS A 200 -3.90 -17.58 18.16
CA LYS A 200 -4.43 -17.73 19.51
C LYS A 200 -4.26 -16.44 20.30
N GLY A 201 -5.38 -15.91 20.78
CA GLY A 201 -5.40 -14.74 21.66
C GLY A 201 -5.70 -13.45 20.91
N GLU A 202 -4.91 -12.42 21.18
CA GLU A 202 -4.98 -11.12 20.50
C GLU A 202 -4.19 -11.14 19.18
N ASP A 203 -4.30 -10.07 18.42
CA ASP A 203 -3.48 -9.88 17.22
C ASP A 203 -1.99 -9.98 17.56
N ALA A 204 -1.19 -10.50 16.64
CA ALA A 204 0.22 -10.77 16.86
C ALA A 204 1.12 -10.02 15.89
N PHE A 205 2.35 -9.74 16.32
CA PHE A 205 3.41 -9.24 15.45
C PHE A 205 4.78 -9.78 15.85
N PHE A 206 5.33 -10.60 14.96
CA PHE A 206 6.60 -11.26 15.16
C PHE A 206 7.57 -10.95 14.03
N GLY A 207 8.84 -10.88 14.37
CA GLY A 207 9.92 -10.80 13.40
C GLY A 207 11.02 -11.80 13.69
N TRP A 208 11.69 -12.25 12.64
CA TRP A 208 12.88 -13.09 12.69
C TRP A 208 13.96 -12.45 11.84
N ILE A 209 15.14 -12.28 12.43
CA ILE A 209 16.28 -11.62 11.78
C ILE A 209 17.39 -12.64 11.60
N GLY A 210 17.75 -12.89 10.34
CA GLY A 210 18.89 -13.71 9.96
C GLY A 210 19.87 -12.96 9.05
N ARG A 211 20.97 -13.63 8.70
CA ARG A 211 21.91 -13.09 7.72
C ARG A 211 21.24 -13.04 6.35
N ASP A 212 21.13 -11.85 5.78
CA ASP A 212 20.54 -11.57 4.45
C ASP A 212 19.06 -11.95 4.28
N VAL A 213 18.37 -12.24 5.39
CA VAL A 213 16.95 -12.58 5.44
C VAL A 213 16.27 -11.95 6.64
N GLN A 214 15.08 -11.40 6.41
CA GLN A 214 14.21 -10.88 7.45
C GLN A 214 12.80 -11.39 7.20
N PHE A 215 12.19 -12.00 8.19
CA PHE A 215 10.81 -12.48 8.12
C PHE A 215 9.97 -11.73 9.14
N LEU A 216 8.82 -11.23 8.72
CA LEU A 216 7.80 -10.61 9.57
C LEU A 216 6.50 -11.36 9.36
N ALA A 217 5.84 -11.73 10.44
CA ALA A 217 4.51 -12.30 10.42
C ALA A 217 3.61 -11.54 11.39
N SER A 218 2.41 -11.22 10.94
CA SER A 218 1.40 -10.60 11.77
C SER A 218 0.05 -11.25 11.57
N SER A 219 -0.79 -11.15 12.59
CA SER A 219 -2.19 -11.53 12.51
C SER A 219 -3.08 -10.35 12.79
N ALA A 220 -4.18 -10.29 12.06
CA ALA A 220 -5.29 -9.39 12.34
C ALA A 220 -6.55 -10.25 12.34
N ARG A 221 -7.12 -10.48 13.53
CA ARG A 221 -8.27 -11.36 13.74
C ARG A 221 -7.96 -12.79 13.29
N LYS A 222 -8.51 -13.22 12.15
CA LYS A 222 -8.35 -14.56 11.56
C LYS A 222 -7.37 -14.57 10.39
N GLU A 223 -6.88 -13.41 9.99
CA GLU A 223 -6.06 -13.26 8.82
C GLU A 223 -4.60 -13.20 9.22
N ILE A 224 -3.77 -13.92 8.47
CA ILE A 224 -2.32 -13.89 8.61
C ILE A 224 -1.76 -13.15 7.41
N SER A 225 -0.81 -12.26 7.69
CA SER A 225 0.05 -11.67 6.69
C SER A 225 1.49 -11.91 7.05
N TRP A 226 2.31 -12.10 6.03
CA TRP A 226 3.74 -12.18 6.24
C TRP A 226 4.52 -11.57 5.10
N VAL A 227 5.74 -11.17 5.43
CA VAL A 227 6.71 -10.56 4.53
C VAL A 227 8.06 -11.19 4.82
N ILE A 228 8.72 -11.71 3.79
CA ILE A 228 10.13 -12.12 3.84
C ILE A 228 10.93 -11.28 2.87
N THR A 229 11.93 -10.58 3.40
CA THR A 229 12.88 -9.80 2.62
C THR A 229 14.18 -10.58 2.52
N LEU A 230 14.67 -10.80 1.29
CA LEU A 230 15.84 -11.61 0.98
C LEU A 230 16.80 -10.82 0.09
N LEU A 231 18.10 -10.94 0.33
CA LEU A 231 19.10 -10.46 -0.62
C LEU A 231 19.04 -11.31 -1.91
N ARG A 232 18.85 -10.68 -3.07
CA ARG A 232 18.74 -11.38 -4.36
C ARG A 232 19.62 -10.71 -5.43
N ILE A 233 20.68 -11.42 -5.85
CA ILE A 233 21.71 -10.91 -6.75
C ILE A 233 21.27 -10.87 -8.24
N ARG A 234 20.15 -11.52 -8.62
CA ARG A 234 19.64 -11.51 -10.01
C ARG A 234 18.18 -11.08 -10.11
N ILE A 235 17.89 -10.12 -11.00
CA ILE A 235 16.57 -9.49 -11.16
C ILE A 235 16.00 -9.79 -12.55
N LEU A 236 14.73 -10.22 -12.59
CA LEU A 236 13.89 -10.30 -13.79
C LEU A 236 12.69 -9.34 -13.60
N SER A 237 12.90 -8.04 -13.79
CA SER A 237 11.87 -6.97 -13.78
C SER A 237 11.11 -6.68 -12.45
N VAL A 238 10.58 -5.44 -12.34
CA VAL A 238 9.70 -4.98 -11.25
C VAL A 238 8.24 -5.33 -11.60
N SER A 239 7.71 -6.39 -11.00
CA SER A 239 6.30 -6.79 -11.11
C SER A 239 5.67 -6.95 -9.73
N LEU A 240 4.43 -6.49 -9.58
CA LEU A 240 3.60 -6.69 -8.38
C LEU A 240 2.98 -8.10 -8.32
N PHE A 241 3.09 -8.88 -9.39
CA PHE A 241 2.53 -10.22 -9.53
C PHE A 241 3.54 -11.15 -10.19
N PHE A 242 3.90 -12.23 -9.50
CA PHE A 242 4.56 -13.40 -10.05
C PHE A 242 4.04 -14.62 -9.28
N PRO A 243 3.32 -15.57 -9.91
CA PRO A 243 3.20 -16.89 -9.32
C PRO A 243 4.61 -17.52 -9.29
N SER A 244 5.02 -18.06 -8.14
CA SER A 244 6.28 -18.79 -8.04
C SER A 244 6.24 -20.08 -8.88
N PRO A 245 7.38 -20.55 -9.43
CA PRO A 245 7.46 -21.85 -10.08
C PRO A 245 7.49 -23.04 -9.11
N ILE A 246 7.22 -22.83 -7.81
CA ILE A 246 7.17 -23.91 -6.82
C ILE A 246 5.79 -24.56 -6.91
N SER A 247 5.74 -25.70 -7.60
CA SER A 247 4.58 -26.57 -7.70
C SER A 247 4.25 -27.16 -6.33
N PHE A 248 3.17 -26.70 -5.71
CA PHE A 248 2.38 -27.51 -4.79
C PHE A 248 1.07 -27.89 -5.50
N SER A 249 0.78 -29.18 -5.56
CA SER A 249 -0.47 -29.71 -6.13
C SER A 249 -1.70 -29.27 -5.32
N PRO A 250 -2.87 -29.07 -5.98
CA PRO A 250 -4.00 -28.26 -5.48
C PRO A 250 -4.91 -29.00 -4.46
N PRO A 251 -5.81 -28.29 -3.73
CA PRO A 251 -6.42 -27.00 -4.09
C PRO A 251 -6.18 -25.91 -3.04
N LEU A 252 -5.12 -25.11 -3.20
CA LEU A 252 -4.89 -23.94 -2.35
C LEU A 252 -4.40 -22.75 -3.17
N SER A 253 -5.22 -21.70 -3.19
CA SER A 253 -4.94 -20.41 -3.82
C SER A 253 -4.03 -19.57 -2.90
N LEU A 254 -2.74 -19.91 -2.84
CA LEU A 254 -1.71 -19.08 -2.22
C LEU A 254 -1.27 -17.98 -3.21
N HIS A 255 -1.61 -16.72 -2.92
CA HIS A 255 -1.19 -15.59 -3.74
C HIS A 255 0.12 -14.98 -3.22
N LEU A 256 1.23 -15.41 -3.80
CA LEU A 256 2.56 -14.86 -3.56
C LEU A 256 2.74 -13.57 -4.37
N SER A 257 3.01 -12.45 -3.70
CA SER A 257 3.39 -11.19 -4.38
C SER A 257 4.87 -10.89 -4.14
N ILE A 258 5.58 -10.45 -5.17
CA ILE A 258 6.97 -9.96 -5.05
C ILE A 258 6.94 -8.44 -5.10
N ALA A 259 7.56 -7.76 -4.13
CA ALA A 259 7.77 -6.31 -4.16
C ALA A 259 9.27 -6.00 -4.06
N ILE A 260 9.74 -4.96 -4.74
CA ILE A 260 11.11 -4.47 -4.65
C ILE A 260 11.04 -3.11 -3.96
N SER A 261 11.52 -3.03 -2.72
CA SER A 261 11.57 -1.77 -1.98
C SER A 261 12.71 -0.91 -2.51
N GLY A 262 12.38 0.30 -2.95
CA GLY A 262 13.33 1.31 -3.40
C GLY A 262 13.23 2.55 -2.54
N THR A 263 14.05 2.61 -1.48
CA THR A 263 14.63 3.83 -0.89
C THR A 263 15.52 3.40 0.27
N THR A 264 16.82 3.20 0.00
CA THR A 264 17.83 3.18 1.06
C THR A 264 18.92 4.17 0.66
N ARG A 265 18.91 5.37 1.28
CA ARG A 265 20.15 6.13 1.43
C ARG A 265 20.93 5.40 2.52
N VAL A 266 22.09 4.87 2.13
CA VAL A 266 23.10 4.37 3.07
C VAL A 266 23.49 5.56 3.94
N LEU A 267 23.12 5.52 5.23
CA LEU A 267 23.72 6.40 6.23
C LEU A 267 25.13 5.84 6.47
N GLU A 268 26.12 6.46 5.84
CA GLU A 268 27.51 6.24 6.18
C GLU A 268 27.73 6.57 7.65
N SER A 269 28.47 5.68 8.30
CA SER A 269 28.90 5.73 9.69
C SER A 269 29.54 7.08 10.05
N TYR A 270 28.93 7.83 10.96
CA TYR A 270 29.68 8.76 11.80
C TYR A 270 30.28 7.96 12.96
N ARG A 271 31.60 7.75 12.89
CA ARG A 271 32.41 7.40 14.07
C ARG A 271 32.44 8.62 15.00
N CYS A 272 32.12 8.41 16.26
CA CYS A 272 32.81 9.08 17.37
C CYS A 272 33.75 8.05 17.99
#